data_AF-A0A6M0RVI0-F1
#
_entry.id   AF-A0A6M0RVI0-F1
#
_cell.length_a   1.000
_cell.length_b   1.000
_cell.length_c   1.000
_cell.angle_alpha   90.00
_cell.angle_beta   90.00
_cell.angle_gamma   90.00
#
_symmetry.space_group_name_H-M   'P 1'
#
loop_
_entity.id
_entity.type
_entity.pdbx_description
1 polymer ?
#
loop_
_entity_poly.entity_id
_entity_poly.type
_entity_poly.pdbx_seq_one_letter_code
_entity_poly.pdbx_strand_id
1 'polypeptide(L)'
;MTNQLVNLGVNIVIPTYLTPNMTLASYGVGETSETSTPYYWLVYRDDQQRCFAIEYAASGTNDISLENQEPLDSMLFGEGYRLYHGKFPNGESGELPEPDLFTDWLTGEDGFYRLIGAGLINAQDYGQGDCSNLTVKEAMTVAESLNYLATDIRTLEAIPAKPSGLENNVTP
;
A
#
# COMPACT_ATOMS: atom_id res chain seq x y z
N MET A 1 -23.19 7.13 -1.92
CA MET A 1 -21.98 7.85 -1.49
C MET A 1 -20.99 7.79 -2.63
N THR A 2 -20.58 8.93 -3.18
CA THR A 2 -19.65 8.97 -4.31
C THR A 2 -18.25 8.63 -3.81
N ASN A 3 -17.66 7.57 -4.35
CA ASN A 3 -16.34 7.08 -3.96
C ASN A 3 -15.28 8.14 -4.30
N GLN A 4 -14.69 8.78 -3.29
CA GLN A 4 -13.73 9.88 -3.46
C GLN A 4 -12.53 9.49 -4.34
N LEU A 5 -12.11 8.22 -4.30
CA LEU A 5 -11.03 7.69 -5.14
C LEU A 5 -11.38 7.73 -6.63
N VAL A 6 -12.64 7.45 -7.00
CA VAL A 6 -13.09 7.45 -8.41
C VAL A 6 -13.13 8.87 -8.99
N ASN A 7 -13.30 9.87 -8.14
CA ASN A 7 -13.34 11.27 -8.57
C ASN A 7 -11.95 11.89 -8.78
N LEU A 8 -10.86 11.19 -8.44
CA LEU A 8 -9.50 11.69 -8.65
C LEU A 8 -9.10 11.75 -10.13
N GLY A 9 -9.77 10.99 -11.00
CA GLY A 9 -9.46 10.94 -12.42
C GLY A 9 -8.14 10.22 -12.76
N VAL A 10 -7.61 9.44 -11.82
CA VAL A 10 -6.40 8.61 -11.98
C VAL A 10 -6.75 7.14 -11.81
N ASN A 11 -5.95 6.26 -12.41
CA ASN A 11 -6.06 4.84 -12.18
C ASN A 11 -5.73 4.51 -10.71
N ILE A 12 -6.59 3.72 -10.07
CA ILE A 12 -6.36 3.23 -8.71
C ILE A 12 -5.66 1.89 -8.80
N VAL A 13 -4.49 1.77 -8.20
CA VAL A 13 -3.73 0.52 -8.10
C VAL A 13 -4.07 -0.19 -6.80
N ILE A 14 -4.43 -1.47 -6.91
CA ILE A 14 -4.73 -2.36 -5.80
C ILE A 14 -3.93 -3.66 -5.94
N PRO A 15 -3.60 -4.35 -4.85
CA PRO A 15 -3.04 -5.69 -4.92
C PRO A 15 -4.12 -6.71 -5.29
N THR A 16 -3.77 -7.66 -6.15
CA THR A 16 -4.63 -8.83 -6.46
C THR A 16 -4.39 -10.00 -5.50
N TYR A 17 -3.29 -9.95 -4.73
CA TYR A 17 -3.01 -10.85 -3.63
C TYR A 17 -2.95 -10.10 -2.30
N LEU A 18 -3.62 -10.62 -1.28
CA LEU A 18 -3.49 -10.21 0.11
C LEU A 18 -3.11 -11.42 0.95
N THR A 19 -2.28 -11.22 1.98
CA THR A 19 -2.06 -12.26 2.99
C THR A 19 -3.38 -12.59 3.69
N PRO A 20 -3.52 -13.78 4.30
CA PRO A 20 -4.71 -14.13 5.06
C PRO A 20 -5.09 -13.04 6.08
N ASN A 21 -6.40 -12.81 6.24
CA ASN A 21 -7.00 -11.83 7.16
C ASN A 21 -6.70 -10.35 6.89
N MET A 22 -5.89 -10.03 5.88
CA MET A 22 -5.58 -8.65 5.53
C MET A 22 -6.74 -8.02 4.74
N THR A 23 -7.15 -6.83 5.15
CA THR A 23 -8.27 -6.09 4.56
C THR A 23 -7.95 -4.61 4.41
N LEU A 24 -8.66 -3.90 3.53
CA LEU A 24 -8.56 -2.45 3.43
C LEU A 24 -9.11 -1.83 4.73
N ALA A 25 -8.24 -1.20 5.50
CA ALA A 25 -8.55 -0.64 6.82
C ALA A 25 -8.86 0.85 6.77
N SER A 26 -8.12 1.59 5.93
CA SER A 26 -8.29 3.04 5.75
C SER A 26 -7.90 3.42 4.33
N TYR A 27 -8.48 4.50 3.83
CA TYR A 27 -8.04 5.12 2.59
C TYR A 27 -8.28 6.62 2.68
N GLY A 28 -7.55 7.37 1.85
CA GLY A 28 -7.82 8.78 1.70
C GLY A 28 -7.31 9.31 0.38
N VAL A 29 -7.75 10.54 0.11
CA VAL A 29 -7.36 11.31 -1.05
C VAL A 29 -6.87 12.67 -0.55
N GLY A 30 -5.86 13.20 -1.20
CA GLY A 30 -5.28 14.48 -0.86
C GLY A 30 -4.71 15.16 -2.09
N GLU A 31 -4.10 16.31 -1.83
CA GLU A 31 -3.32 17.05 -2.80
C GLU A 31 -1.93 17.29 -2.22
N THR A 32 -0.89 17.20 -3.04
CA THR A 32 0.44 17.63 -2.58
C THR A 32 0.45 19.16 -2.44
N SER A 33 0.99 19.66 -1.32
CA SER A 33 0.92 21.07 -0.93
C SER A 33 1.53 22.05 -1.94
N GLU A 34 2.42 21.56 -2.81
CA GLU A 34 3.19 22.40 -3.73
C GLU A 34 2.51 22.59 -5.10
N THR A 35 1.68 21.65 -5.54
CA THR A 35 1.18 21.64 -6.93
C THR A 35 -0.31 21.36 -7.07
N SER A 36 -1.05 21.16 -5.96
CA SER A 36 -2.44 20.67 -6.00
C SER A 36 -2.58 19.39 -6.82
N THR A 37 -1.52 18.59 -6.89
CA THR A 37 -1.55 17.34 -7.64
C THR A 37 -2.18 16.23 -6.82
N PRO A 38 -2.96 15.35 -7.45
CA PRO A 38 -3.68 14.30 -6.75
C PRO A 38 -2.72 13.36 -6.03
N TYR A 39 -3.12 12.99 -4.82
CA TYR A 39 -2.48 11.99 -3.97
C TYR A 39 -3.56 11.05 -3.44
N TYR A 40 -3.26 9.76 -3.34
CA TYR A 40 -4.11 8.84 -2.59
C TYR A 40 -3.27 7.81 -1.84
N TRP A 41 -3.87 7.25 -0.80
CA TRP A 41 -3.31 6.12 -0.07
C TRP A 41 -4.40 5.10 0.26
N LEU A 42 -4.02 3.82 0.25
CA LEU A 42 -4.84 2.67 0.62
C LEU A 42 -4.08 1.87 1.68
N VAL A 43 -4.55 1.89 2.93
CA VAL A 43 -3.92 1.14 4.03
C VAL A 43 -4.61 -0.21 4.20
N TYR A 44 -3.83 -1.28 4.17
CA TYR A 44 -4.29 -2.62 4.44
C TYR A 44 -3.74 -3.08 5.79
N ARG A 45 -4.59 -3.77 6.56
CA ARG A 45 -4.24 -4.26 7.89
C ARG A 45 -4.86 -5.63 8.16
N ASP A 46 -4.12 -6.47 8.88
CA ASP A 46 -4.61 -7.75 9.39
C ASP A 46 -4.92 -7.72 10.90
N ASP A 47 -5.41 -8.85 11.42
CA ASP A 47 -5.76 -9.04 12.83
C ASP A 47 -4.54 -9.08 13.77
N GLN A 48 -3.33 -9.22 13.22
CA GLN A 48 -2.05 -9.15 13.94
C GLN A 48 -1.45 -7.74 13.91
N GLN A 49 -2.21 -6.75 13.43
CA GLN A 49 -1.76 -5.36 13.28
C GLN A 49 -0.57 -5.21 12.33
N ARG A 50 -0.38 -6.15 11.40
CA ARG A 50 0.57 -5.98 10.31
C ARG A 50 -0.07 -5.13 9.23
N CYS A 51 0.68 -4.19 8.67
CA CYS A 51 0.17 -3.26 7.69
C CYS A 51 1.12 -3.06 6.52
N PHE A 52 0.53 -2.70 5.39
CA PHE A 52 1.20 -2.03 4.29
C PHE A 52 0.23 -1.02 3.69
N ALA A 53 0.74 -0.06 2.92
CA ALA A 53 -0.10 0.85 2.18
C ALA A 53 0.37 0.96 0.74
N ILE A 54 -0.58 1.22 -0.17
CA ILE A 54 -0.30 1.61 -1.55
C ILE A 54 -0.54 3.10 -1.65
N GLU A 55 0.46 3.83 -2.11
CA GLU A 55 0.41 5.28 -2.33
C GLU A 55 0.50 5.58 -3.81
N TYR A 56 -0.10 6.71 -4.21
CA TYR A 56 0.05 7.30 -5.54
C TYR A 56 0.41 8.77 -5.42
N ALA A 57 1.34 9.23 -6.26
CA ALA A 57 1.65 10.62 -6.46
C ALA A 57 1.82 10.94 -7.95
N ALA A 58 1.37 12.14 -8.37
CA ALA A 58 1.54 12.59 -9.75
C ALA A 58 3.02 12.82 -10.15
N SER A 59 3.91 12.99 -9.18
CA SER A 59 5.36 13.12 -9.37
C SER A 59 6.11 12.20 -8.43
N GLY A 60 7.13 11.50 -8.93
CA GLY A 60 8.01 10.67 -8.11
C GLY A 60 8.73 11.54 -7.09
N THR A 61 8.56 11.24 -5.81
CA THR A 61 9.23 11.97 -4.73
C THR A 61 10.57 11.30 -4.40
N ASN A 62 11.53 12.09 -3.93
CA ASN A 62 12.85 11.75 -3.37
C ASN A 62 13.23 10.26 -3.24
N ASP A 63 14.44 9.94 -3.70
CA ASP A 63 15.07 8.64 -3.52
C ASP A 63 15.34 8.37 -2.03
N ILE A 64 14.50 7.53 -1.44
CA ILE A 64 14.73 6.96 -0.11
C ILE A 64 15.28 5.55 -0.35
N SER A 65 16.31 5.16 0.40
CA SER A 65 16.90 3.83 0.31
C SER A 65 17.11 3.25 1.71
N LEU A 66 16.97 1.93 1.84
CA LEU A 66 17.26 1.18 3.06
C LEU A 66 18.50 0.31 2.88
N GLU A 67 18.99 -0.27 3.98
CA GLU A 67 20.22 -1.06 4.00
C GLU A 67 20.22 -2.28 3.06
N ASN A 68 19.04 -2.87 2.81
CA ASN A 68 18.87 -4.02 1.91
C ASN A 68 17.91 -3.70 0.77
N GLN A 69 18.07 -4.43 -0.33
CA GLN A 69 17.18 -4.36 -1.50
C GLN A 69 17.03 -5.73 -2.16
N GLU A 70 15.81 -6.04 -2.58
CA GLU A 70 15.46 -7.23 -3.36
C GLU A 70 14.94 -6.81 -4.74
N PRO A 71 15.25 -7.55 -5.83
CA PRO A 71 14.62 -7.31 -7.13
C PRO A 71 13.10 -7.51 -7.04
N LEU A 72 12.35 -6.64 -7.72
CA LEU A 72 10.90 -6.70 -7.80
C LEU A 72 10.48 -6.82 -9.27
N ASP A 73 9.62 -7.80 -9.56
CA ASP A 73 9.01 -8.00 -10.88
C ASP A 73 7.49 -7.83 -10.79
N SER A 74 7.01 -6.63 -11.13
CA SER A 74 5.59 -6.32 -11.02
C SER A 74 4.83 -6.78 -12.25
N MET A 75 3.73 -7.50 -12.05
CA MET A 75 2.82 -7.86 -13.15
C MET A 75 2.29 -6.64 -13.92
N LEU A 76 2.11 -5.51 -13.23
CA LEU A 76 1.59 -4.28 -13.83
C LEU A 76 2.71 -3.38 -14.38
N PHE A 77 3.81 -3.22 -13.64
CA PHE A 77 4.84 -2.23 -13.95
C PHE A 77 6.08 -2.81 -14.64
N GLY A 78 6.21 -4.14 -14.69
CA GLY A 78 7.34 -4.85 -15.25
C GLY A 78 8.54 -4.99 -14.30
N GLU A 79 9.68 -5.33 -14.89
CA GLU A 79 10.96 -5.55 -14.20
C GLU A 79 11.74 -4.24 -13.99
N GLY A 80 12.79 -4.31 -13.15
CA GLY A 80 13.77 -3.24 -12.97
C GLY A 80 13.60 -2.44 -11.68
N TYR A 81 12.52 -2.69 -10.94
CA TYR A 81 12.25 -2.10 -9.64
C TYR A 81 12.84 -2.92 -8.49
N ARG A 82 12.85 -2.33 -7.31
CA ARG A 82 13.35 -2.88 -6.06
C ARG A 82 12.34 -2.75 -4.94
N LEU A 83 12.42 -3.68 -4.01
CA LEU A 83 11.88 -3.52 -2.67
C LEU A 83 13.04 -3.29 -1.70
N TYR A 84 13.05 -2.14 -1.05
CA TYR A 84 13.98 -1.78 0.01
C TYR A 84 13.44 -2.28 1.34
N HIS A 85 14.32 -2.77 2.21
CA HIS A 85 13.93 -3.14 3.57
C HIS A 85 15.07 -3.02 4.58
N GLY A 86 14.70 -2.92 5.85
CA GLY A 86 15.64 -2.83 6.97
C GLY A 86 15.76 -1.40 7.48
N LYS A 87 16.92 -1.06 8.04
CA LYS A 87 17.18 0.26 8.61
C LYS A 87 17.59 1.28 7.55
N PHE A 88 17.39 2.55 7.86
CA PHE A 88 17.91 3.65 7.06
C PHE A 88 19.44 3.70 7.17
N PRO A 89 20.18 3.78 6.06
CA PRO A 89 21.63 3.61 6.03
C PRO A 89 22.43 4.72 6.73
N ASN A 90 21.81 5.88 6.99
CA ASN A 90 22.42 7.00 7.71
C ASN A 90 21.47 7.48 8.81
N GLY A 91 21.54 6.91 10.01
CA GLY A 91 20.70 7.24 11.18
C GLY A 91 20.70 8.71 11.68
N GLU A 92 21.04 9.67 10.83
CA GLU A 92 21.09 11.09 11.12
C GLU A 92 20.33 11.89 10.05
N SER A 93 19.01 11.68 9.94
CA SER A 93 18.03 12.71 9.51
C SER A 93 16.60 12.15 9.57
N GLY A 94 15.99 12.18 10.76
CA GLY A 94 14.54 11.90 10.91
C GLY A 94 14.16 10.43 10.93
N GLU A 95 14.97 9.58 11.57
CA GLU A 95 14.80 8.13 11.70
C GLU A 95 13.34 7.73 11.97
N LEU A 96 12.78 6.92 11.07
CA LEU A 96 11.68 6.06 11.49
C LEU A 96 12.27 5.08 12.52
N PRO A 97 11.69 4.99 13.74
CA PRO A 97 12.29 4.25 14.86
C PRO A 97 12.38 2.74 14.62
N GLU A 98 11.78 2.24 13.54
CA GLU A 98 11.62 0.82 13.26
C GLU A 98 12.14 0.46 11.86
N PRO A 99 12.66 -0.77 11.67
CA PRO A 99 12.95 -1.29 10.35
C PRO A 99 11.74 -1.16 9.45
N ASP A 100 11.93 -0.63 8.26
CA ASP A 100 10.84 -0.42 7.30
C ASP A 100 10.98 -1.28 6.05
N LEU A 101 9.97 -1.24 5.20
CA LEU A 101 10.05 -1.71 3.82
C LEU A 101 9.27 -0.79 2.89
N PHE A 102 9.74 -0.62 1.66
CA PHE A 102 8.99 0.06 0.60
C PHE A 102 9.53 -0.32 -0.77
N THR A 103 8.72 -0.18 -1.80
CA THR A 103 9.18 -0.33 -3.19
C THR A 103 9.76 0.97 -3.70
N ASP A 104 10.54 0.89 -4.77
CA ASP A 104 10.70 2.00 -5.71
C ASP A 104 9.34 2.65 -6.04
N TRP A 105 9.40 3.90 -6.51
CA TRP A 105 8.28 4.48 -7.24
C TRP A 105 8.09 3.76 -8.58
N LEU A 106 7.06 2.94 -8.63
CA LEU A 106 6.60 2.19 -9.78
C LEU A 106 5.92 3.15 -10.76
N THR A 107 6.47 3.28 -11.96
CA THR A 107 5.97 4.24 -12.97
C THR A 107 4.77 3.63 -13.71
N GLY A 108 3.59 4.21 -13.53
CA GLY A 108 2.38 3.85 -14.27
C GLY A 108 1.91 4.96 -15.21
N GLU A 109 0.72 4.79 -15.79
CA GLU A 109 0.21 5.68 -16.84
C GLU A 109 -0.09 7.09 -16.34
N ASP A 110 -0.64 7.21 -15.12
CA ASP A 110 -1.07 8.49 -14.54
C ASP A 110 -0.06 9.09 -13.55
N GLY A 111 1.04 8.41 -13.27
CA GLY A 111 2.00 8.85 -12.26
C GLY A 111 2.74 7.69 -11.60
N PHE A 112 3.06 7.86 -10.33
CA PHE A 112 3.96 6.98 -9.59
C PHE A 112 3.23 6.32 -8.44
N TYR A 113 3.48 5.03 -8.25
CA TYR A 113 2.87 4.20 -7.21
C TYR A 113 3.95 3.58 -6.35
N ARG A 114 3.69 3.35 -5.08
CA ARG A 114 4.60 2.53 -4.26
C ARG A 114 3.86 1.78 -3.18
N LEU A 115 4.45 0.67 -2.76
CA LEU A 115 4.09 0.02 -1.51
C LEU A 115 4.98 0.59 -0.40
N ILE A 116 4.40 0.93 0.74
CA ILE A 116 5.13 1.31 1.95
C ILE A 116 4.74 0.43 3.14
N GLY A 117 5.68 0.30 4.06
CA GLY A 117 5.56 -0.47 5.28
C GLY A 117 5.19 0.36 6.50
N ALA A 118 5.20 -0.34 7.64
CA ALA A 118 4.74 0.17 8.92
C ALA A 118 5.50 1.41 9.41
N GLY A 119 6.80 1.53 9.14
CA GLY A 119 7.57 2.69 9.61
C GLY A 119 6.99 3.99 9.05
N LEU A 120 6.85 4.05 7.73
CA LEU A 120 6.29 5.21 7.02
C LEU A 120 4.81 5.40 7.34
N ILE A 121 4.04 4.31 7.44
CA ILE A 121 2.62 4.35 7.80
C ILE A 121 2.40 4.96 9.20
N ASN A 122 3.22 4.56 10.17
CA ASN A 122 3.13 5.05 11.55
C ASN A 122 3.56 6.53 11.64
N ALA A 123 4.55 6.96 10.85
CA ALA A 123 5.00 8.35 10.84
C ALA A 123 4.03 9.32 10.15
N GLN A 124 3.25 8.83 9.17
CA GLN A 124 2.29 9.64 8.42
C GLN A 124 0.90 9.71 9.09
N ASP A 125 0.63 8.87 10.09
CA ASP A 125 -0.65 8.77 10.81
C ASP A 125 -1.89 8.73 9.88
N TYR A 126 -1.98 7.68 9.07
CA TYR A 126 -3.15 7.45 8.20
C TYR A 126 -4.44 7.02 8.96
N GLY A 127 -4.49 7.20 10.29
CA GLY A 127 -5.66 6.95 11.12
C GLY A 127 -5.94 5.47 11.43
N GLN A 128 -5.02 4.56 11.13
CA GLN A 128 -5.12 3.13 11.41
C GLN A 128 -4.53 2.72 12.78
N GLY A 129 -3.83 3.61 13.48
CA GLY A 129 -3.05 3.30 14.68
C GLY A 129 -1.76 2.53 14.38
N ASP A 130 -1.10 2.03 15.43
CA ASP A 130 0.22 1.40 15.30
C ASP A 130 0.18 0.13 14.45
N CYS A 131 1.17 0.02 13.58
CA CYS A 131 1.36 -1.09 12.65
C CYS A 131 2.74 -1.72 12.82
N SER A 132 2.82 -3.01 12.48
CA SER A 132 4.09 -3.72 12.25
C SER A 132 4.21 -4.14 10.79
N ASN A 133 5.43 -4.42 10.32
CA ASN A 133 5.67 -4.74 8.93
C ASN A 133 5.21 -6.16 8.55
N LEU A 134 4.84 -6.33 7.28
CA LEU A 134 4.84 -7.64 6.64
C LEU A 134 6.26 -8.21 6.59
N THR A 135 6.38 -9.52 6.40
CA THR A 135 7.69 -10.08 6.03
C THR A 135 8.08 -9.59 4.63
N VAL A 136 9.39 -9.51 4.34
CA VAL A 136 9.91 -9.12 3.03
C VAL A 136 9.27 -9.92 1.89
N LYS A 137 9.16 -11.24 2.07
CA LYS A 137 8.55 -12.14 1.08
C LYS A 137 7.07 -11.84 0.85
N GLU A 138 6.30 -11.58 1.90
CA GLU A 138 4.89 -11.21 1.78
C GLU A 138 4.74 -9.86 1.07
N ALA A 139 5.55 -8.85 1.45
CA ALA A 139 5.52 -7.54 0.82
C ALA A 139 5.89 -7.60 -0.67
N MET A 140 6.89 -8.38 -1.05
CA MET A 140 7.21 -8.66 -2.45
C MET A 140 6.02 -9.29 -3.16
N THR A 141 5.43 -10.35 -2.60
CA THR A 141 4.28 -11.03 -3.23
C THR A 141 3.10 -10.06 -3.45
N VAL A 142 2.84 -9.16 -2.49
CA VAL A 142 1.82 -8.12 -2.62
C VAL A 142 2.18 -7.13 -3.73
N ALA A 143 3.41 -6.59 -3.73
CA ALA A 143 3.89 -5.61 -4.70
C ALA A 143 3.94 -6.16 -6.14
N GLU A 144 4.32 -7.43 -6.30
CA GLU A 144 4.34 -8.11 -7.60
C GLU A 144 2.92 -8.34 -8.13
N SER A 145 1.93 -8.46 -7.23
CA SER A 145 0.51 -8.68 -7.55
C SER A 145 -0.29 -7.40 -7.85
N LEU A 146 0.35 -6.22 -7.81
CA LEU A 146 -0.33 -4.95 -8.06
C LEU A 146 -0.96 -4.92 -9.44
N ASN A 147 -2.17 -4.35 -9.52
CA ASN A 147 -2.92 -4.21 -10.75
C ASN A 147 -3.85 -2.99 -10.67
N TYR A 148 -4.30 -2.49 -11.81
CA TYR A 148 -5.32 -1.46 -11.85
C TYR A 148 -6.66 -2.03 -11.39
N LEU A 149 -7.34 -1.28 -10.52
CA LEU A 149 -8.73 -1.52 -10.16
C LEU A 149 -9.58 -1.40 -11.43
N ALA A 150 -10.17 -2.51 -11.86
CA ALA A 150 -11.00 -2.54 -13.05
C ALA A 150 -12.09 -1.46 -12.98
N THR A 151 -12.21 -0.67 -14.04
CA THR A 151 -13.14 0.46 -14.17
C THR A 151 -14.61 0.10 -14.02
N ASP A 152 -14.93 -1.20 -14.00
CA ASP A 152 -16.28 -1.74 -13.91
C ASP A 152 -16.65 -2.02 -12.43
N ILE A 153 -15.64 -2.03 -11.55
CA ILE A 153 -15.71 -2.19 -10.08
C ILE A 153 -15.60 -0.81 -9.40
N ARG A 154 -16.06 0.27 -10.07
CA ARG A 154 -16.09 1.63 -9.50
C ARG A 154 -17.02 1.79 -8.29
N THR A 155 -17.74 0.75 -7.91
CA THR A 155 -18.28 0.59 -6.55
C THR A 155 -17.24 -0.14 -5.69
N LEU A 156 -16.45 0.59 -4.91
CA LEU A 156 -15.75 0.07 -3.71
C LEU A 156 -16.73 -0.38 -2.61
N GLU A 157 -17.88 -0.95 -2.98
CA GLU A 157 -18.76 -1.68 -2.05
C GLU A 157 -18.33 -3.16 -1.92
N ALA A 158 -17.35 -3.63 -2.69
CA ALA A 158 -16.86 -5.00 -2.61
C ALA A 158 -15.54 -5.06 -1.81
N ILE A 159 -15.67 -4.90 -0.50
CA ILE A 159 -14.82 -5.61 0.47
C ILE A 159 -14.74 -7.07 0.01
N PRO A 160 -13.57 -7.74 0.00
CA PRO A 160 -13.52 -9.16 -0.32
C PRO A 160 -14.48 -9.90 0.60
N ALA A 161 -15.43 -10.64 0.02
CA ALA A 161 -16.37 -11.43 0.77
C ALA A 161 -15.59 -12.33 1.74
N LYS A 162 -15.82 -12.14 3.04
CA LYS A 162 -15.40 -13.07 4.10
C LYS A 162 -15.71 -14.49 3.61
N PRO A 163 -14.77 -15.44 3.67
CA PRO A 163 -15.06 -16.83 3.34
C PRO A 163 -16.24 -17.29 4.20
N SER A 164 -17.37 -17.58 3.55
CA SER A 164 -18.51 -18.23 4.18
C SER A 164 -18.10 -19.65 4.53
N GLY A 165 -17.64 -19.83 5.75
CA GLY A 165 -17.20 -21.12 6.27
C GLY A 165 -16.89 -21.03 7.74
N LEU A 166 -17.94 -20.96 8.56
CA LEU A 166 -18.08 -21.62 9.85
C LEU A 166 -19.48 -21.29 10.37
N GLU A 167 -20.44 -22.11 9.94
CA GLU A 167 -21.62 -22.39 10.74
C GLU A 167 -21.15 -22.81 12.13
N ASN A 168 -21.70 -22.21 13.17
CA ASN A 168 -21.91 -22.93 14.42
C ASN A 168 -23.26 -22.48 14.98
N ASN A 169 -24.22 -23.38 14.75
CA ASN A 169 -25.48 -23.51 15.44
C ASN A 169 -25.33 -23.19 16.92
N VAL A 170 -26.09 -22.21 17.41
CA VAL A 170 -26.75 -22.35 18.71
C VAL A 170 -28.14 -21.73 18.61
N THR A 171 -29.14 -22.60 18.62
CA THR A 171 -30.49 -22.35 19.13
C THR A 171 -30.87 -23.63 19.89
N PRO A 172 -31.75 -23.57 20.90
CA PRO A 172 -32.72 -22.51 21.19
C PRO A 172 -32.43 -21.67 22.43
#